data_AF-A0A5S9PPB9-F1
#
_entry.id   AF-A0A5S9PPB9-F1
#
_cell.length_a   1.000
_cell.length_b   1.000
_cell.length_c   1.000
_cell.angle_alpha   90.00
_cell.angle_beta   90.00
_cell.angle_gamma   90.00
#
_symmetry.space_group_name_H-M   'P 1'
#
loop_
_entity.id
_entity.type
_entity.pdbx_description
1 polymer ?
#
loop_
_entity_poly.entity_id
_entity_poly.type
_entity_poly.pdbx_seq_one_letter_code
_entity_poly.pdbx_strand_id
1 'polypeptide(L)'
;MTSAALYYHYATKEEILLHGLTSFAEDFAAEASAYLKSDDAAVHNLVVHLLGWMQDQRDAAAVWFAHSDGLSTAVEAVRRTTNESVLGDVIKAVRRAKPQYPLPHASVVAAALMAQIDVCARAWLANDEQCSGVSEDDFRTAVAGLSARIISTPI
;
A
#
# COMPACT_ATOMS: atom_id res chain seq x y z
N MET A 1 11.00 14.40 25.40
CA MET A 1 9.83 13.80 26.09
C MET A 1 10.32 12.68 27.00
N THR A 2 9.75 12.51 28.20
CA THR A 2 10.06 11.36 29.07
C THR A 2 9.09 10.21 28.78
N SER A 3 9.50 8.95 28.99
CA SER A 3 8.61 7.79 28.79
C SER A 3 7.34 7.87 29.64
N ALA A 4 7.41 8.47 30.84
CA ALA A 4 6.24 8.72 31.70
C ALA A 4 5.22 9.68 31.07
N ALA A 5 5.66 10.64 30.26
CA ALA A 5 4.77 11.59 29.62
C ALA A 5 3.87 10.94 28.54
N LEU A 6 4.33 9.87 27.89
CA LEU A 6 3.53 9.11 26.92
C LEU A 6 2.32 8.43 27.58
N TYR A 7 2.49 7.94 28.81
CA TYR A 7 1.43 7.23 29.53
C TYR A 7 0.31 8.14 30.06
N TYR A 8 0.47 9.47 29.95
CA TYR A 8 -0.66 10.39 30.14
C TYR A 8 -1.63 10.37 28.95
N HIS A 9 -1.17 9.95 27.77
CA HIS A 9 -1.96 9.95 26.54
C HIS A 9 -2.36 8.54 26.10
N TYR A 10 -1.60 7.53 26.48
CA TYR A 10 -1.85 6.14 26.11
C TYR A 10 -1.71 5.24 27.33
N ALA A 11 -2.77 4.50 27.66
CA ALA A 11 -2.78 3.58 28.78
C ALA A 11 -1.90 2.35 28.51
N THR A 12 -1.73 1.96 27.25
CA THR A 12 -0.97 0.77 26.87
C THR A 12 -0.04 1.00 25.68
N LYS A 13 0.95 0.12 25.52
CA LYS A 13 1.80 0.09 24.31
C LYS A 13 1.01 -0.27 23.05
N GLU A 14 -0.03 -1.07 23.20
CA GLU A 14 -0.91 -1.45 22.09
C GLU A 14 -1.69 -0.23 21.57
N GLU A 15 -2.16 0.65 22.45
CA GLU A 15 -2.83 1.90 22.04
C GLU A 15 -1.88 2.83 21.28
N ILE A 16 -0.62 2.93 21.69
CA ILE A 16 0.40 3.72 20.97
C ILE A 16 0.59 3.16 19.55
N LEU A 17 0.73 1.83 19.45
CA LEU A 17 0.92 1.17 18.16
C LEU A 17 -0.30 1.32 17.26
N LEU A 18 -1.50 1.07 17.81
CA LEU A 18 -2.75 1.19 17.07
C LEU A 18 -2.93 2.61 16.54
N HIS A 19 -2.67 3.63 17.36
CA HIS A 19 -2.75 5.03 16.94
C HIS A 19 -1.78 5.33 15.79
N GLY A 20 -0.52 4.90 15.90
CA GLY A 20 0.46 5.08 14.82
C GLY A 20 0.08 4.35 13.53
N LEU A 21 -0.42 3.12 13.63
CA LEU A 21 -0.88 2.33 12.50
C LEU A 21 -2.11 2.96 11.84
N THR A 22 -3.07 3.47 12.62
CA THR A 22 -4.25 4.16 12.08
C THR A 22 -3.84 5.42 11.33
N SER A 23 -2.94 6.24 11.89
CA SER A 23 -2.44 7.44 11.19
C SER A 23 -1.78 7.07 9.86
N PHE A 24 -0.88 6.08 9.85
CA PHE A 24 -0.25 5.63 8.61
C PHE A 24 -1.28 5.09 7.60
N ALA A 25 -2.29 4.36 8.07
CA ALA A 25 -3.33 3.78 7.22
C ALA A 25 -4.17 4.86 6.53
N GLU A 26 -4.50 5.94 7.26
CA GLU A 26 -5.20 7.10 6.74
C GLU A 26 -4.36 7.82 5.69
N ASP A 27 -3.09 8.07 5.99
CA ASP A 27 -2.16 8.73 5.07
C ASP A 27 -1.92 7.89 3.80
N PHE A 28 -1.75 6.58 3.95
CA PHE A 28 -1.60 5.65 2.83
C PHE A 28 -2.84 5.63 1.92
N ALA A 29 -4.04 5.55 2.50
CA ALA A 29 -5.27 5.58 1.73
C ALA A 29 -5.48 6.95 1.04
N ALA A 30 -5.15 8.04 1.73
CA ALA A 30 -5.23 9.39 1.18
C ALA A 30 -4.27 9.56 0.00
N GLU A 31 -3.02 9.11 0.13
CA GLU A 31 -2.01 9.17 -0.93
C GLU A 31 -2.44 8.36 -2.17
N ALA A 32 -2.89 7.12 -1.98
CA ALA A 32 -3.38 6.28 -3.07
C ALA A 32 -4.58 6.93 -3.78
N SER A 33 -5.53 7.48 -3.01
CA SER A 33 -6.70 8.16 -3.57
C SER A 33 -6.33 9.43 -4.32
N ALA A 34 -5.40 10.23 -3.77
CA ALA A 34 -4.90 11.47 -4.39
C ALA A 34 -4.23 11.17 -5.73
N TYR A 35 -3.36 10.16 -5.78
CA TYR A 35 -2.73 9.72 -7.02
C TYR A 35 -3.77 9.32 -8.07
N LEU A 36 -4.72 8.45 -7.72
CA LEU A 36 -5.73 7.93 -8.67
C LEU A 36 -6.78 8.97 -9.13
N LYS A 37 -6.87 10.10 -8.44
CA LYS A 37 -7.73 11.23 -8.81
C LYS A 37 -7.01 12.25 -9.69
N SER A 38 -5.69 12.20 -9.79
CA SER A 38 -4.94 13.06 -10.71
C SER A 38 -5.26 12.71 -12.16
N ASP A 39 -5.48 13.73 -12.99
CA ASP A 39 -5.92 13.57 -14.39
C ASP A 39 -4.88 12.86 -15.26
N ASP A 40 -3.59 13.04 -14.95
CA ASP A 40 -2.46 12.46 -15.69
C ASP A 40 -1.98 11.12 -15.09
N ALA A 41 -2.58 10.66 -13.98
CA ALA A 41 -2.13 9.46 -13.30
C ALA A 41 -2.52 8.19 -14.07
N ALA A 42 -1.51 7.49 -14.56
CA ALA A 42 -1.69 6.17 -15.10
C ALA A 42 -1.80 5.15 -13.96
N VAL A 43 -2.93 4.46 -13.83
CA VAL A 43 -3.16 3.48 -12.75
C VAL A 43 -2.10 2.37 -12.67
N HIS A 44 -1.42 2.02 -13.78
CA HIS A 44 -0.32 1.05 -13.75
C HIS A 44 0.95 1.57 -13.05
N ASN A 45 1.08 2.88 -12.86
CA ASN A 45 2.19 3.50 -12.13
C ASN A 45 1.90 3.67 -10.63
N LEU A 46 0.69 3.33 -10.18
CA LEU A 46 0.29 3.44 -8.76
C LEU A 46 1.26 2.73 -7.83
N VAL A 47 1.69 1.50 -8.18
CA VAL A 47 2.56 0.70 -7.32
C VAL A 47 3.91 1.37 -7.14
N VAL A 48 4.51 1.86 -8.24
CA VAL A 48 5.80 2.57 -8.21
C VAL A 48 5.69 3.88 -7.42
N HIS A 49 4.60 4.62 -7.63
CA HIS A 49 4.31 5.86 -6.89
C HIS A 49 4.28 5.61 -5.38
N LEU A 50 3.45 4.65 -4.95
CA LEU A 50 3.30 4.34 -3.53
C LEU A 50 4.59 3.79 -2.92
N LEU A 51 5.40 3.01 -3.65
CA LEU A 51 6.73 2.61 -3.18
C LEU A 51 7.68 3.79 -2.98
N GLY A 52 7.58 4.82 -3.84
CA GLY A 52 8.27 6.10 -3.64
C GLY A 52 7.86 6.76 -2.33
N TRP A 53 6.57 6.98 -2.17
CA TRP A 53 6.01 7.61 -0.97
C TRP A 53 6.30 6.82 0.32
N MET A 54 6.21 5.48 0.28
CA MET A 54 6.51 4.63 1.43
C MET A 54 7.99 4.69 1.83
N GLN A 55 8.90 4.93 0.89
CA GLN A 55 10.31 5.11 1.21
C GLN A 55 10.55 6.37 2.05
N ASP A 56 9.79 7.44 1.81
CA ASP A 56 9.87 8.68 2.61
C ASP A 56 9.30 8.49 4.03
N GLN A 57 8.42 7.50 4.23
CA GLN A 57 7.83 7.12 5.52
C GLN A 57 8.27 5.72 5.98
N ARG A 58 9.52 5.35 5.69
CA ARG A 58 10.02 3.97 5.74
C ARG A 58 9.69 3.22 7.03
N ASP A 59 9.91 3.83 8.19
CA ASP A 59 9.71 3.15 9.48
C ASP A 59 8.24 2.77 9.71
N ALA A 60 7.31 3.70 9.44
CA ALA A 60 5.88 3.45 9.57
C ALA A 60 5.40 2.43 8.54
N ALA A 61 5.88 2.55 7.30
CA ALA A 61 5.56 1.62 6.22
C ALA A 61 6.10 0.20 6.52
N ALA A 62 7.30 0.07 7.07
CA ALA A 62 7.86 -1.22 7.47
C ALA A 62 7.03 -1.88 8.58
N VAL A 63 6.59 -1.11 9.58
CA VAL A 63 5.70 -1.64 10.63
C VAL A 63 4.37 -2.10 10.03
N TRP A 64 3.76 -1.28 9.16
CA TRP A 64 2.53 -1.66 8.47
C TRP A 64 2.72 -2.93 7.63
N PHE A 65 3.60 -2.94 6.65
CA PHE A 65 3.68 -4.04 5.67
C PHE A 65 4.41 -5.28 6.18
N ALA A 66 5.43 -5.16 7.03
CA ALA A 66 6.30 -6.27 7.40
C ALA A 66 6.10 -6.81 8.82
N HIS A 67 5.55 -6.02 9.75
CA HIS A 67 5.59 -6.37 11.19
C HIS A 67 4.24 -6.37 11.90
N SER A 68 3.17 -5.83 11.30
CA SER A 68 1.88 -5.66 11.98
C SER A 68 0.85 -6.75 11.72
N ASP A 69 1.15 -7.72 10.87
CA ASP A 69 0.27 -8.86 10.61
C ASP A 69 0.03 -9.69 11.87
N GLY A 70 -1.25 -9.88 12.23
CA GLY A 70 -1.66 -10.74 13.35
C GLY A 70 -1.37 -10.18 14.73
N LEU A 71 -0.99 -8.90 14.86
CA LEU A 71 -0.66 -8.30 16.16
C LEU A 71 -1.88 -8.18 17.08
N SER A 72 -3.04 -7.75 16.58
CA SER A 72 -4.31 -7.78 17.31
C SER A 72 -5.52 -7.66 16.39
N THR A 73 -6.70 -7.99 16.90
CA THR A 73 -7.96 -7.88 16.14
C THR A 73 -8.28 -6.44 15.74
N ALA A 74 -7.87 -5.46 16.54
CA ALA A 74 -8.04 -4.04 16.23
C ALA A 74 -7.17 -3.62 15.04
N VAL A 75 -5.91 -4.08 14.99
CA VAL A 75 -5.00 -3.83 13.86
C VAL A 75 -5.55 -4.45 12.58
N GLU A 76 -6.00 -5.71 12.63
CA GLU A 76 -6.59 -6.38 11.47
C GLU A 76 -7.86 -5.67 10.96
N ALA A 77 -8.67 -5.11 11.87
CA ALA A 77 -9.84 -4.33 11.49
C ALA A 77 -9.45 -3.06 10.71
N VAL A 78 -8.42 -2.33 11.17
CA VAL A 78 -7.89 -1.15 10.47
C VAL A 78 -7.37 -1.55 9.09
N ARG A 79 -6.53 -2.59 9.00
CA ARG A 79 -6.00 -3.10 7.71
C ARG A 79 -7.10 -3.43 6.72
N ARG A 80 -8.13 -4.16 7.18
CA ARG A 80 -9.27 -4.53 6.32
C ARG A 80 -10.00 -3.30 5.79
N THR A 81 -10.36 -2.36 6.65
CA THR A 81 -11.07 -1.14 6.25
C THR A 81 -10.26 -0.30 5.27
N THR A 82 -8.96 -0.14 5.53
CA THR A 82 -8.03 0.57 4.63
C THR A 82 -7.93 -0.13 3.27
N ASN A 83 -7.75 -1.46 3.26
CA ASN A 83 -7.64 -2.23 2.02
C ASN A 83 -8.93 -2.20 1.20
N GLU A 84 -10.10 -2.30 1.84
CA GLU A 84 -11.41 -2.18 1.18
C GLU A 84 -11.58 -0.79 0.52
N SER A 85 -11.19 0.27 1.23
CA SER A 85 -11.24 1.64 0.71
C SER A 85 -10.34 1.83 -0.51
N VAL A 86 -9.06 1.46 -0.38
CA VAL A 86 -8.09 1.60 -1.48
C VAL A 86 -8.47 0.72 -2.67
N LEU A 87 -8.89 -0.53 -2.44
CA LEU A 87 -9.35 -1.42 -3.50
C LEU A 87 -10.52 -0.81 -4.28
N GLY A 88 -11.48 -0.20 -3.58
CA GLY A 88 -12.60 0.49 -4.22
C GLY A 88 -12.15 1.62 -5.16
N ASP A 89 -11.13 2.39 -4.78
CA ASP A 89 -10.58 3.45 -5.62
C ASP A 89 -9.76 2.90 -6.80
N VAL A 90 -8.99 1.84 -6.59
CA VAL A 90 -8.26 1.15 -7.67
C VAL A 90 -9.23 0.58 -8.71
N ILE A 91 -10.34 -0.06 -8.28
CA ILE A 91 -11.38 -0.57 -9.20
C ILE A 91 -11.94 0.55 -10.08
N LYS A 92 -12.27 1.71 -9.48
CA LYS A 92 -12.76 2.87 -10.23
C LYS A 92 -11.73 3.36 -11.25
N ALA A 93 -10.46 3.43 -10.84
CA ALA A 93 -9.38 3.87 -11.72
C ALA A 93 -9.12 2.90 -12.87
N VAL A 94 -9.12 1.59 -12.61
CA VAL A 94 -9.00 0.55 -13.65
C VAL A 94 -10.13 0.67 -14.65
N ARG A 95 -11.39 0.82 -14.20
CA ARG A 95 -12.53 1.00 -15.12
C ARG A 95 -12.47 2.30 -15.92
N ARG A 96 -11.90 3.37 -15.36
CA ARG A 96 -11.66 4.62 -16.10
C ARG A 96 -10.62 4.42 -17.20
N ALA A 97 -9.52 3.73 -16.88
CA ALA A 97 -8.44 3.46 -17.83
C ALA A 97 -8.77 2.38 -18.88
N LYS A 98 -9.68 1.44 -18.53
CA LYS A 98 -10.12 0.33 -19.38
C LYS A 98 -11.65 0.23 -19.36
N PRO A 99 -12.39 1.12 -20.05
CA PRO A 99 -13.85 1.14 -20.02
C PRO A 99 -14.52 -0.15 -20.50
N GLN A 100 -13.81 -0.97 -21.28
CA GLN A 100 -14.27 -2.26 -21.75
C GLN A 100 -14.26 -3.38 -20.69
N TYR A 101 -13.57 -3.19 -19.56
CA TYR A 101 -13.49 -4.22 -18.52
C TYR A 101 -14.80 -4.30 -17.72
N PRO A 102 -15.48 -5.46 -17.68
CA PRO A 102 -16.61 -5.65 -16.79
C PRO A 102 -16.15 -5.60 -15.33
N LEU A 103 -17.07 -5.32 -14.41
CA LEU A 103 -16.74 -5.15 -12.98
C LEU A 103 -15.92 -6.32 -12.39
N PRO A 104 -16.28 -7.60 -12.61
CA PRO A 104 -15.48 -8.71 -12.08
C PRO A 104 -14.03 -8.70 -12.57
N HIS A 105 -13.81 -8.39 -13.85
CA HIS A 105 -12.47 -8.30 -14.44
C HIS A 105 -11.66 -7.16 -13.83
N ALA A 106 -12.27 -5.97 -13.74
CA ALA A 106 -11.64 -4.81 -13.12
C ALA A 106 -11.29 -5.06 -11.64
N SER A 107 -12.15 -5.79 -10.91
CA SER A 107 -11.89 -6.19 -9.52
C SER A 107 -10.69 -7.13 -9.40
N VAL A 108 -10.54 -8.10 -10.30
CA VAL A 108 -9.37 -9.00 -10.32
C VAL A 108 -8.09 -8.23 -10.62
N VAL A 109 -8.12 -7.34 -11.61
CA VAL A 109 -6.96 -6.48 -11.95
C VAL A 109 -6.59 -5.59 -10.76
N ALA A 110 -7.58 -4.96 -10.11
CA ALA A 110 -7.36 -4.11 -8.94
C ALA A 110 -6.79 -4.90 -7.75
N ALA A 111 -7.32 -6.10 -7.47
CA ALA A 111 -6.82 -6.98 -6.43
C ALA A 111 -5.37 -7.43 -6.71
N ALA A 112 -5.03 -7.70 -7.96
CA ALA A 112 -3.65 -8.03 -8.35
C ALA A 112 -2.69 -6.85 -8.14
N LEU A 113 -3.10 -5.62 -8.45
CA LEU A 113 -2.29 -4.43 -8.15
C LEU A 113 -2.13 -4.21 -6.63
N MET A 114 -3.20 -4.40 -5.85
CA MET A 114 -3.15 -4.34 -4.38
C MET A 114 -2.18 -5.38 -3.80
N ALA A 115 -2.24 -6.62 -4.29
CA ALA A 115 -1.31 -7.68 -3.89
C ALA A 115 0.13 -7.34 -4.27
N GLN A 116 0.34 -6.73 -5.44
CA GLN A 116 1.66 -6.27 -5.86
C GLN A 116 2.21 -5.19 -4.91
N ILE A 117 1.39 -4.22 -4.48
CA ILE A 117 1.79 -3.20 -3.50
C ILE A 117 2.28 -3.87 -2.22
N ASP A 118 1.49 -4.79 -1.65
CA ASP A 118 1.85 -5.46 -0.39
C ASP A 118 3.15 -6.27 -0.51
N VAL A 119 3.29 -7.10 -1.55
CA VAL A 119 4.49 -7.93 -1.77
C VAL A 119 5.72 -7.08 -2.01
N CYS A 120 5.62 -6.06 -2.88
CA CYS A 120 6.77 -5.21 -3.19
C CYS A 120 7.16 -4.33 -2.01
N ALA A 121 6.20 -3.81 -1.24
CA ALA A 121 6.48 -3.03 -0.04
C ALA A 121 7.21 -3.88 1.00
N ARG A 122 6.76 -5.12 1.25
CA ARG A 122 7.46 -6.07 2.13
C ARG A 122 8.89 -6.31 1.68
N ALA A 123 9.09 -6.69 0.41
CA ALA A 123 10.40 -6.99 -0.14
C ALA A 123 11.36 -5.79 -0.04
N TRP A 124 10.87 -4.60 -0.37
CA TRP A 124 11.67 -3.37 -0.41
C TRP A 124 11.97 -2.78 0.97
N LEU A 125 10.99 -2.76 1.86
CA LEU A 125 11.09 -2.12 3.18
C LEU A 125 11.79 -3.02 4.21
N ALA A 126 11.57 -4.34 4.13
CA ALA A 126 12.17 -5.30 5.05
C ALA A 126 13.64 -5.62 4.74
N ASN A 127 14.24 -5.01 3.70
CA ASN A 127 15.56 -5.37 3.19
C ASN A 127 15.69 -6.89 2.99
N ASP A 128 14.71 -7.49 2.32
CA ASP A 128 14.71 -8.93 2.05
C ASP A 128 16.05 -9.30 1.37
N GLU A 129 16.76 -10.28 1.93
CA GLU A 129 18.05 -10.74 1.41
C GLU A 129 17.96 -11.14 -0.08
N GLN A 130 16.77 -11.54 -0.54
CA GLN A 130 16.50 -11.85 -1.95
C GLN A 130 16.58 -10.62 -2.89
N CYS A 131 16.42 -9.41 -2.34
CA CYS A 131 16.62 -8.16 -3.08
C CYS A 131 18.04 -7.59 -2.90
N SER A 132 18.94 -8.30 -2.20
CA SER A 132 20.32 -7.85 -2.02
C SER A 132 21.03 -7.75 -3.37
N GLY A 133 21.61 -6.56 -3.65
CA GLY A 133 22.33 -6.30 -4.91
C GLY A 133 21.48 -5.80 -6.09
N VAL A 134 20.16 -5.68 -5.94
CA VAL A 134 19.29 -5.03 -6.94
C VAL A 134 19.29 -3.52 -6.69
N SER A 135 19.53 -2.72 -7.74
CA SER A 135 19.42 -1.26 -7.62
C SER A 135 17.97 -0.83 -7.44
N GLU A 136 17.73 0.31 -6.79
CA GLU A 136 16.39 0.88 -6.65
C GLU A 136 15.69 1.08 -8.01
N ASP A 137 16.44 1.57 -9.00
CA ASP A 137 15.94 1.81 -10.36
C ASP A 137 15.53 0.51 -11.06
N ASP A 138 16.33 -0.55 -10.92
CA ASP A 138 16.01 -1.86 -11.51
C ASP A 138 14.75 -2.45 -10.85
N PHE A 139 14.63 -2.33 -9.53
CA PHE A 139 13.45 -2.79 -8.80
C PHE A 139 12.19 -2.04 -9.25
N ARG A 140 12.24 -0.71 -9.27
CA ARG A 140 11.12 0.13 -9.72
C ARG A 140 10.73 -0.15 -11.17
N THR A 141 11.71 -0.38 -12.04
CA THR A 141 11.48 -0.75 -13.45
C THR A 141 10.77 -2.09 -13.57
N ALA A 142 11.21 -3.11 -12.81
CA ALA A 142 10.57 -4.41 -12.80
C ALA A 142 9.13 -4.34 -12.28
N VAL A 143 8.89 -3.57 -11.22
CA VAL A 143 7.56 -3.32 -10.66
C VAL A 143 6.65 -2.65 -11.68
N ALA A 144 7.12 -1.59 -12.35
CA ALA A 144 6.37 -0.89 -13.39
C ALA A 144 5.97 -1.85 -14.52
N GLY A 145 6.92 -2.67 -14.98
CA GLY A 145 6.68 -3.68 -16.03
C GLY A 145 5.63 -4.72 -15.62
N LEU A 146 5.66 -5.18 -14.37
CA LEU A 146 4.64 -6.10 -13.85
C LEU A 146 3.26 -5.43 -13.77
N SER A 147 3.17 -4.20 -13.27
CA SER A 147 1.90 -3.46 -13.18
C SER A 147 1.29 -3.21 -14.57
N ALA A 148 2.12 -2.86 -15.56
CA ALA A 148 1.71 -2.70 -16.95
C ALA A 148 1.17 -4.02 -17.57
N ARG A 149 1.75 -5.17 -17.18
CA ARG A 149 1.24 -6.50 -17.59
C ARG A 149 -0.08 -6.84 -16.90
N ILE A 150 -0.21 -6.60 -15.60
CA ILE A 150 -1.44 -6.86 -14.84
C ILE A 150 -2.62 -6.10 -15.45
N ILE A 151 -2.44 -4.82 -15.76
CA ILE A 151 -3.52 -4.01 -16.37
C ILE A 151 -3.85 -4.40 -17.82
N SER A 152 -2.92 -5.08 -18.50
CA SER A 152 -3.10 -5.50 -19.89
C SER A 152 -3.69 -6.92 -20.01
N THR A 153 -4.08 -7.52 -18.88
CA THR A 153 -4.66 -8.88 -18.84
C THR A 153 -5.91 -8.96 -19.75
N PRO A 154 -5.97 -9.91 -20.70
CA PRO A 154 -7.11 -10.05 -21.60
C PRO A 154 -8.38 -10.41 -20.83
N ILE A 155 -9.55 -9.96 -21.34
CA ILE A 155 -10.89 -10.29 -20.83
C ILE A 155 -11.27 -11.71 -21.23
#